data_AF-A0A3M2BY04-F1
#
_entry.id   AF-A0A3M2BY04-F1
#
_cell.length_a   1.000
_cell.length_b   1.000
_cell.length_c   1.000
_cell.angle_alpha   90.00
_cell.angle_beta   90.00
_cell.angle_gamma   90.00
#
_symmetry.space_group_name_H-M   'P 1'
#
loop_
_entity.id
_entity.type
_entity.pdbx_description
1 polymer ?
#
loop_
_entity_poly.entity_id
_entity_poly.type
_entity_poly.pdbx_seq_one_letter_code
_entity_poly.pdbx_strand_id
1 'polypeptide(L)' 'MSHHDDPGPDTLHCVCCGEPRARAELDRLLWCEPCVERARAAADRKGWLVGLALGAVTAGWIWGVLRPSSLVLGGWVATV' A
#
# COMPACT_ATOMS: atom_id res chain seq x y z
N MET A 1 25.27 -37.75 12.79
CA MET A 1 25.59 -37.22 11.45
C MET A 1 24.40 -36.38 11.02
N SER A 2 24.45 -35.10 11.36
CA SER A 2 23.45 -34.08 11.01
C SER A 2 24.24 -32.79 10.89
N HIS A 3 24.48 -32.40 9.64
CA HIS A 3 25.17 -31.18 9.23
C HIS A 3 24.35 -30.00 9.78
N HIS A 4 24.87 -29.29 10.78
CA HIS A 4 24.35 -27.98 11.18
C HIS A 4 24.95 -27.01 10.17
N ASP A 5 24.21 -26.69 9.11
CA ASP A 5 24.49 -25.54 8.26
C ASP A 5 24.19 -24.28 9.07
N ASP A 6 25.13 -23.91 9.94
CA ASP A 6 25.16 -22.59 10.58
C ASP A 6 25.52 -21.59 9.48
N PRO A 7 24.60 -20.74 9.03
CA PRO A 7 24.95 -19.72 8.07
C PRO A 7 25.89 -18.76 8.83
N GLY A 8 27.01 -18.37 8.22
CA GLY A 8 28.08 -17.59 8.88
C GLY A 8 27.53 -16.38 9.65
N PRO A 9 28.30 -15.80 10.60
CA PRO A 9 27.81 -14.87 11.63
C PRO A 9 27.06 -13.61 11.13
N ASP A 10 27.07 -13.35 9.82
CA ASP A 10 26.43 -12.23 9.15
C ASP A 10 25.14 -12.60 8.38
N THR A 11 24.60 -13.80 8.60
CA THR A 11 23.37 -14.26 7.94
C THR A 11 22.20 -14.21 8.91
N LEU A 12 21.11 -13.55 8.52
CA LEU A 12 19.91 -13.35 9.34
C LEU A 12 18.67 -13.77 8.54
N HIS A 13 17.63 -14.18 9.24
CA HIS A 13 16.35 -14.50 8.61
C HIS A 13 15.53 -13.23 8.37
N CYS A 14 14.99 -13.10 7.16
CA CYS A 14 14.00 -12.07 6.87
C CYS A 14 12.76 -12.27 7.76
N VAL A 15 12.32 -11.22 8.46
CA VAL A 15 11.15 -11.31 9.36
C VAL A 15 9.83 -11.52 8.59
N CYS A 16 9.79 -11.11 7.32
CA CYS A 16 8.58 -11.22 6.49
C CYS A 16 8.43 -12.60 5.83
N CYS A 17 9.47 -13.11 5.18
CA CYS A 17 9.40 -14.39 4.45
C CYS A 17 10.14 -15.55 5.12
N GLY A 18 10.95 -15.31 6.16
CA GLY A 18 11.71 -16.33 6.89
C GLY A 18 12.99 -16.81 6.21
N GLU A 19 13.26 -16.38 4.98
CA GLU A 19 14.42 -16.86 4.21
C GLU A 19 15.74 -16.33 4.82
N PRO A 20 16.79 -17.16 4.96
CA PRO A 20 18.12 -16.70 5.35
C PRO A 20 18.70 -15.78 4.26
N ARG A 21 19.19 -14.62 4.68
CA ARG A 21 19.79 -13.59 3.82
C ARG A 21 21.00 -12.98 4.50
N ALA A 22 21.93 -12.46 3.71
CA ALA A 22 23.05 -11.70 4.26
C ALA A 22 22.50 -10.42 4.93
N ARG A 23 23.10 -10.00 6.04
CA ARG A 23 22.70 -8.78 6.77
C ARG A 23 22.72 -7.53 5.90
N ALA A 24 23.60 -7.47 4.89
CA ALA A 24 23.67 -6.36 3.94
C ALA A 24 22.49 -6.30 2.94
N GLU A 25 21.78 -7.41 2.73
CA GLU A 25 20.59 -7.49 1.86
C GLU A 25 19.28 -7.19 2.61
N LEU A 26 19.37 -6.98 3.93
CA LEU A 26 18.24 -6.73 4.80
C LEU A 26 18.17 -5.22 5.13
N ASP A 27 16.97 -4.66 5.01
CA ASP A 27 16.65 -3.31 5.48
C ASP A 27 16.74 -3.21 7.02
N ARG A 28 16.62 -1.99 7.56
CA ARG A 28 16.43 -1.65 8.97
C ARG A 28 15.30 -2.45 9.64
N LEU A 29 14.25 -2.86 8.92
CA LEU A 29 13.19 -3.74 9.45
C LEU A 29 13.53 -5.24 9.39
N LEU A 30 14.73 -5.63 8.98
CA LEU A 30 15.12 -7.01 8.68
C LEU A 30 14.22 -7.64 7.60
N TRP A 31 13.86 -6.84 6.60
CA TRP A 31 13.11 -7.28 5.43
C TRP A 31 14.03 -7.29 4.22
N CYS A 32 13.92 -8.33 3.41
CA CYS A 32 14.60 -8.36 2.13
C CYS A 32 13.85 -7.52 1.08
N GLU A 33 14.59 -7.01 0.09
CA GLU A 33 14.06 -6.21 -1.02
C GLU A 33 12.75 -6.73 -1.65
N PRO A 34 12.60 -8.04 -1.98
CA PRO A 34 11.35 -8.52 -2.58
C PRO A 34 10.15 -8.46 -1.62
N CYS A 35 10.36 -8.53 -0.30
CA CYS A 35 9.27 -8.36 0.66
C CYS A 35 8.83 -6.89 0.76
N VAL A 36 9.79 -5.96 0.69
CA VAL A 36 9.52 -4.52 0.66
C VAL A 36 8.71 -4.15 -0.59
N GLU A 37 9.14 -4.62 -1.77
CA GLU A 37 8.45 -4.34 -3.04
C GLU A 37 7.03 -4.94 -3.07
N ARG A 38 6.84 -6.15 -2.55
CA ARG A 38 5.50 -6.73 -2.39
C ARG A 38 4.61 -5.91 -1.45
N ALA A 39 5.18 -5.42 -0.35
CA ALA A 39 4.45 -4.61 0.61
C ALA A 39 4.03 -3.26 0.01
N ARG A 40 4.91 -2.60 -0.75
CA ARG A 40 4.60 -1.37 -1.50
C ARG A 40 3.50 -1.60 -2.53
N ALA A 41 3.62 -2.64 -3.35
CA ALA A 41 2.60 -2.98 -4.33
C ALA A 41 1.24 -3.29 -3.68
N ALA A 42 1.24 -3.90 -2.49
CA ALA A 42 0.02 -4.13 -1.73
C ALA A 42 -0.57 -2.83 -1.14
N ALA A 43 0.27 -1.91 -0.68
CA ALA A 43 -0.14 -0.60 -0.20
C ALA A 43 -0.77 0.25 -1.31
N ASP A 44 -0.16 0.28 -2.50
CA ASP A 44 -0.69 1.01 -3.66
C ASP A 44 -2.07 0.51 -4.07
N ARG A 45 -2.23 -0.82 -4.19
CA ARG A 45 -3.52 -1.43 -4.53
C ARG A 45 -4.59 -1.13 -3.48
N LYS A 46 -4.25 -1.23 -2.19
CA LYS A 46 -5.19 -0.95 -1.10
C LYS A 46 -5.55 0.54 -1.05
N GLY A 47 -4.57 1.42 -1.23
CA GLY A 47 -4.79 2.87 -1.28
C GLY A 47 -5.76 3.26 -2.38
N TRP A 48 -5.59 2.68 -3.57
CA TRP A 48 -6.49 2.94 -4.70
C TRP A 48 -7.92 2.46 -4.43
N LEU A 49 -8.09 1.25 -3.88
CA LEU A 49 -9.41 0.72 -3.52
C LEU A 49 -10.12 1.58 -2.47
N VAL A 50 -9.40 2.00 -1.42
CA VAL A 50 -9.97 2.86 -0.38
C VAL A 50 -10.34 4.23 -0.96
N GLY A 51 -9.48 4.82 -1.79
CA GLY A 51 -9.75 6.09 -2.45
C GLY A 51 -10.99 6.04 -3.34
N LEU A 52 -11.13 4.98 -4.15
CA LEU A 52 -12.33 4.78 -4.96
C LEU A 52 -13.59 4.58 -4.13
N ALA A 53 -13.53 3.77 -3.08
CA ALA A 53 -14.68 3.53 -2.22
C ALA A 53 -15.13 4.85 -1.55
N LEU A 54 -14.19 5.61 -1.00
CA LEU A 54 -14.50 6.89 -0.36
C LEU A 54 -15.05 7.91 -1.36
N GLY A 55 -14.45 7.99 -2.55
CA GLY A 55 -14.92 8.86 -3.63
C GLY A 55 -16.33 8.50 -4.08
N ALA A 56 -16.62 7.22 -4.30
CA ALA A 56 -17.95 6.74 -4.69
C ALA A 56 -19.00 7.02 -3.62
N VAL A 57 -18.68 6.75 -2.35
CA VAL A 57 -19.57 7.03 -1.21
C VAL A 57 -19.86 8.53 -1.11
N THR A 58 -18.83 9.37 -1.24
CA THR A 58 -18.97 10.83 -1.15
C THR A 58 -19.78 11.37 -2.33
N ALA A 59 -19.50 10.91 -3.55
CA ALA A 59 -20.27 11.30 -4.73
C ALA A 59 -21.74 10.89 -4.61
N GLY A 60 -22.02 9.66 -4.16
CA GLY A 60 -23.37 9.17 -3.91
C GLY A 60 -24.09 9.96 -2.81
N TRP A 61 -23.39 10.32 -1.74
CA TRP A 61 -23.91 11.15 -0.67
C TRP A 61 -24.31 12.55 -1.16
N ILE A 62 -23.43 13.22 -1.91
CA ILE A 62 -23.71 14.53 -2.51
C ILE A 62 -24.96 14.43 -3.41
N TRP A 63 -25.05 13.39 -4.23
CA TRP A 63 -26.19 13.23 -5.13
C TRP A 63 -27.51 13.02 -4.38
N GLY A 64 -27.53 12.14 -3.37
CA GLY A 64 -28.74 11.76 -2.65
C GLY A 64 -29.20 12.79 -1.63
N VAL A 65 -28.25 13.39 -0.90
CA VAL A 65 -28.54 14.27 0.24
C VAL A 65 -28.51 15.74 -0.15
N LEU A 66 -27.47 16.17 -0.87
CA LEU A 66 -27.35 17.57 -1.25
C LEU A 66 -28.25 17.94 -2.44
N ARG A 67 -28.74 16.95 -3.23
CA ARG A 67 -29.50 17.10 -4.49
C ARG A 67 -29.01 18.32 -5.27
N PRO A 68 -28.08 18.20 -6.24
CA PRO A 68 -27.47 19.35 -6.89
C PRO A 68 -28.55 20.30 -7.42
N SER A 69 -28.85 21.33 -6.63
CA SER A 69 -29.67 22.44 -7.09
C SER A 69 -28.88 23.07 -8.22
N SER A 70 -29.57 23.42 -9.31
CA SER A 70 -29.02 23.96 -10.56
C SER A 70 -27.98 25.09 -10.40
N LEU A 71 -27.87 25.70 -9.21
CA LEU A 71 -26.82 26.62 -8.80
C LEU A 71 -25.39 26.07 -8.95
N VAL A 72 -25.14 24.78 -8.67
CA VAL A 72 -23.77 24.23 -8.76
C VAL A 72 -23.32 24.12 -10.21
N LEU A 73 -24.18 23.68 -11.14
CA LEU A 73 -23.86 23.65 -12.57
C LEU A 73 -23.67 25.06 -13.17
N GLY A 74 -24.48 26.04 -12.75
CA GLY A 74 -24.32 27.43 -13.18
C GLY A 74 -23.03 28.09 -12.70
N GLY A 75 -22.58 27.74 -11.48
CA GLY A 75 -21.34 28.27 -10.90
C GLY A 75 -20.06 27.80 -11.62
N TRP A 76 -20.04 26.55 -12.12
CA TRP A 76 -18.89 26.01 -12.86
C TRP A 76 -18.79 26.55 -14.29
N VAL A 77 -19.92 26.79 -14.98
CA VAL A 77 -19.94 27.40 -16.32
C VAL A 77 -19.56 28.89 -16.28
N ALA A 78 -19.84 29.60 -15.18
CA ALA A 78 -19.47 31.00 -15.04
C ALA A 78 -17.96 31.23 -14.83
N THR A 79 -17.21 30.19 -14.46
CA THR A 79 -15.76 30.26 -14.18
C THR A 79 -14.85 29.81 -15.33
N VAL A 80 -15.38 29.22 -16.40
CA VAL A 80 -14.63 28.84 -17.62
C VAL A 80 -14.80 29.85 -18.74
#